data_AF-A0A955U2B6-F1
#
_entry.id   AF-A0A955U2B6-F1
#
_cell.length_a   1.000
_cell.length_b   1.000
_cell.length_c   1.000
_cell.angle_alpha   90.00
_cell.angle_beta   90.00
_cell.angle_gamma   90.00
#
_symmetry.space_group_name_H-M   'P 1'
#
loop_
_entity.id
_entity.type
_entity.pdbx_description
1 polymer ?
#
loop_
_entity_poly.entity_id
_entity_poly.type
_entity_poly.pdbx_seq_one_letter_code
_entity_poly.pdbx_strand_id
1 'polypeptide(L)'
;MTPTRLVFATRNAHKLMEVRALLAELPGLELVDLDSVGVEGDPPETGDTFEDNALQKARFVHALTQGWVVADDSGIEVDALGGRPGVHSKRF
;
A
#
# COMPACT_ATOMS: atom_id res chain seq x y z
N MET A 1 -11.76 -2.47 -24.32
CA MET A 1 -11.40 -3.46 -23.28
C MET A 1 -11.72 -2.83 -21.94
N THR A 2 -12.33 -3.56 -21.02
CA THR A 2 -12.58 -3.07 -19.65
C THR A 2 -11.24 -2.98 -18.92
N PRO A 3 -10.91 -1.87 -18.23
CA PRO A 3 -9.66 -1.77 -17.51
C PRO A 3 -9.60 -2.77 -16.36
N THR A 4 -8.40 -3.29 -16.08
CA THR A 4 -8.12 -4.13 -14.92
C THR A 4 -8.04 -3.23 -13.69
N ARG A 5 -8.91 -3.46 -12.71
CA ARG A 5 -8.90 -2.71 -11.46
C ARG A 5 -7.76 -3.22 -10.57
N LEU A 6 -6.86 -2.33 -10.17
CA LEU A 6 -5.81 -2.57 -9.21
C LEU A 6 -6.13 -1.81 -7.93
N VAL A 7 -6.35 -2.52 -6.83
CA VAL A 7 -6.61 -1.91 -5.52
C VAL A 7 -5.29 -1.50 -4.88
N PHE A 8 -5.14 -0.24 -4.50
CA PHE A 8 -4.00 0.19 -3.71
C PHE A 8 -4.34 0.12 -2.21
N ALA A 9 -3.64 -0.74 -1.48
CA ALA A 9 -3.85 -0.99 -0.05
C ALA A 9 -3.28 0.12 0.85
N THR A 10 -3.70 1.37 0.63
CA THR A 10 -3.27 2.53 1.42
C THR A 10 -4.42 3.50 1.67
N ARG A 11 -4.40 4.17 2.83
CA ARG A 11 -5.22 5.36 3.13
C ARG A 11 -4.42 6.66 3.05
N ASN A 12 -3.16 6.60 2.62
CA ASN A 12 -2.34 7.80 2.46
C ASN A 12 -2.65 8.48 1.12
N ALA A 13 -3.34 9.61 1.17
CA ALA A 13 -3.74 10.38 -0.01
C ALA A 13 -2.54 10.82 -0.88
N HIS A 14 -1.40 11.14 -0.26
CA HIS A 14 -0.19 11.52 -0.99
C HIS A 14 0.37 10.35 -1.80
N LYS A 15 0.49 9.17 -1.18
CA LYS A 15 0.90 7.94 -1.88
C LYS A 15 -0.05 7.59 -3.01
N LEU A 16 -1.36 7.73 -2.78
CA LEU A 16 -2.36 7.46 -3.81
C LEU A 16 -2.17 8.38 -5.03
N MET A 17 -1.88 9.66 -4.81
CA MET A 17 -1.56 10.60 -5.89
C MET A 17 -0.30 10.21 -6.65
N GLU A 18 0.80 9.90 -5.95
CA GLU A 18 2.07 9.50 -6.55
C GLU A 18 1.91 8.24 -7.41
N VAL A 19 1.31 7.18 -6.85
CA VAL A 19 1.12 5.90 -7.57
C VAL A 19 0.13 6.05 -8.71
N ARG A 20 -0.91 6.88 -8.56
CA ARG A 20 -1.83 7.18 -9.66
C ARG A 20 -1.10 7.86 -10.83
N ALA A 21 -0.19 8.79 -10.55
CA ALA A 21 0.61 9.43 -11.59
C ALA A 21 1.53 8.43 -12.30
N LEU A 22 2.20 7.54 -11.54
CA LEU A 22 3.06 6.49 -12.11
C LEU A 22 2.30 5.51 -13.00
N LEU A 23 1.10 5.10 -12.58
CA LEU A 23 0.31 4.09 -13.31
C LEU A 23 -0.52 4.69 -14.45
N ALA A 24 -0.68 6.01 -14.53
CA ALA A 24 -1.42 6.66 -15.61
C ALA A 24 -0.83 6.37 -17.01
N GLU A 25 0.46 6.02 -17.07
CA GLU A 25 1.16 5.67 -18.31
C GLU A 25 0.90 4.21 -18.75
N LEU A 26 0.30 3.38 -17.89
CA LEU A 26 0.01 1.97 -18.18
C LEU A 26 -1.41 1.79 -18.73
N PRO A 27 -1.58 1.53 -20.04
CA PRO A 27 -2.91 1.38 -20.61
C PRO A 27 -3.62 0.14 -20.06
N GLY A 28 -4.92 0.27 -19.80
CA GLY A 28 -5.77 -0.85 -19.39
C GLY A 28 -5.71 -1.18 -17.90
N LEU A 29 -5.12 -0.31 -17.07
CA LEU A 29 -5.09 -0.44 -15.61
C LEU A 29 -5.79 0.76 -14.96
N GLU A 30 -6.62 0.48 -13.96
CA GLU A 30 -7.34 1.50 -13.19
C GLU A 30 -6.98 1.34 -11.71
N LEU A 31 -6.33 2.36 -11.14
CA LEU A 31 -6.01 2.38 -9.71
C LEU A 31 -7.24 2.81 -8.89
N VAL A 32 -7.70 1.93 -8.01
CA VAL A 32 -8.80 2.17 -7.07
C VAL A 32 -8.29 2.15 -5.63
N ASP A 33 -8.86 2.97 -4.76
CA ASP A 33 -8.52 3.01 -3.34
C ASP A 33 -9.42 2.06 -2.51
N LEU A 34 -9.10 1.95 -1.22
CA LEU A 34 -9.81 1.08 -0.27
C LEU A 34 -11.29 1.45 -0.12
N ASP A 35 -11.61 2.74 -0.18
CA ASP A 35 -12.98 3.24 -0.02
C ASP A 35 -13.83 2.86 -1.23
N SER A 36 -13.25 2.94 -2.44
CA SER A 36 -13.89 2.55 -3.70
C SER A 36 -14.19 1.04 -3.81
N VAL A 37 -13.60 0.22 -2.95
CA VAL A 37 -13.85 -1.23 -2.88
C VAL A 37 -14.54 -1.66 -1.58
N GLY A 38 -14.96 -0.71 -0.74
CA GLY A 38 -15.70 -0.98 0.49
C GLY A 38 -14.89 -1.73 1.55
N VAL A 39 -13.56 -1.58 1.57
CA VAL A 39 -12.71 -2.18 2.60
C VAL A 39 -12.77 -1.31 3.85
N GLU A 40 -13.34 -1.87 4.91
CA GLU A 40 -13.39 -1.28 6.25
C GLU A 40 -12.20 -1.75 7.11
N GLY A 41 -11.81 -0.90 8.07
CA GLY A 41 -10.67 -1.14 8.93
C GLY A 41 -9.32 -0.79 8.29
N ASP A 42 -8.27 -0.95 9.09
CA ASP A 42 -6.89 -0.74 8.69
C ASP A 42 -6.19 -2.11 8.57
N PRO A 43 -5.40 -2.33 7.51
CA PRO A 43 -4.62 -3.55 7.40
C PRO A 43 -3.58 -3.65 8.53
N PRO A 44 -3.19 -4.88 8.92
CA PRO A 44 -2.17 -5.07 9.94
C PRO A 44 -0.79 -4.58 9.44
N GLU A 45 -0.07 -3.91 10.35
CA GLU A 45 1.34 -3.48 10.18
C GLU A 45 2.13 -4.02 11.39
N THR A 46 2.26 -5.34 11.44
CA THR A 46 2.89 -6.08 12.56
C THR A 46 4.22 -6.73 12.18
N GLY A 47 4.68 -6.51 10.94
CA GLY A 47 5.94 -7.05 10.44
C GLY A 47 7.15 -6.25 10.93
N ASP A 48 8.30 -6.92 10.94
CA ASP A 48 9.58 -6.33 11.34
C ASP A 48 10.30 -5.64 10.17
N THR A 49 9.79 -5.80 8.94
CA THR A 49 10.35 -5.20 7.73
C THR A 49 9.28 -4.46 6.91
N PHE A 50 9.70 -3.52 6.06
CA PHE A 50 8.79 -2.85 5.12
C PHE A 50 8.11 -3.85 4.17
N GLU A 51 8.86 -4.86 3.72
CA GLU A 51 8.34 -5.92 2.84
C GLU A 51 7.22 -6.70 3.54
N ASP A 52 7.40 -7.08 4.80
CA ASP A 52 6.39 -7.81 5.57
C ASP A 52 5.11 -6.97 5.76
N ASN A 53 5.25 -5.69 6.10
CA ASN A 53 4.11 -4.79 6.25
C ASN A 53 3.37 -4.56 4.93
N ALA A 54 4.10 -4.36 3.82
CA ALA A 54 3.50 -4.24 2.50
C ALA A 54 2.73 -5.53 2.12
N LEU A 55 3.32 -6.70 2.37
CA LEU A 55 2.69 -7.99 2.10
C LEU A 55 1.44 -8.23 2.98
N GLN A 56 1.50 -7.88 4.27
CA GLN A 56 0.35 -7.94 5.19
C GLN A 56 -0.80 -7.05 4.68
N LYS A 57 -0.50 -5.82 4.28
CA LYS A 57 -1.45 -4.90 3.65
C LYS A 57 -2.11 -5.49 2.41
N ALA A 58 -1.30 -6.01 1.47
CA ALA A 58 -1.81 -6.57 0.23
C ALA A 58 -2.71 -7.80 0.48
N ARG A 59 -2.28 -8.71 1.35
CA ARG A 59 -3.03 -9.94 1.68
C ARG A 59 -4.35 -9.65 2.37
N PHE A 60 -4.38 -8.71 3.31
CA PHE A 60 -5.59 -8.30 3.99
C PHE A 60 -6.66 -7.82 3.01
N VAL A 61 -6.29 -6.90 2.11
CA VAL A 61 -7.21 -6.35 1.10
C VAL A 61 -7.60 -7.40 0.06
N HIS A 62 -6.66 -8.26 -0.34
CA HIS A 62 -6.95 -9.35 -1.27
C HIS A 62 -7.96 -10.34 -0.67
N ALA A 63 -7.83 -10.68 0.61
CA ALA A 63 -8.77 -11.57 1.28
C ALA A 63 -10.21 -11.02 1.25
N LEU A 64 -10.37 -9.69 1.38
CA LEU A 64 -11.68 -9.02 1.38
C LEU A 64 -12.26 -8.81 -0.02
N THR A 65 -11.43 -8.53 -1.01
CA THR A 65 -11.88 -8.10 -2.35
C THR A 65 -11.77 -9.19 -3.41
N GLN A 66 -10.93 -10.21 -3.19
CA GLN A 66 -10.47 -11.19 -4.18
C GLN A 66 -9.88 -10.54 -5.46
N GLY A 67 -9.50 -9.26 -5.37
CA GLY A 67 -9.01 -8.45 -6.48
C GLY A 67 -7.49 -8.48 -6.63
N TRP A 68 -7.01 -7.81 -7.68
CA TRP A 68 -5.60 -7.47 -7.83
C TRP A 68 -5.26 -6.36 -6.85
N VAL A 69 -4.24 -6.57 -6.04
CA VAL A 69 -3.86 -5.63 -4.97
C VAL A 69 -2.38 -5.31 -5.08
N VAL A 70 -2.07 -4.02 -4.94
CA VAL A 70 -0.71 -3.53 -4.67
C VAL A 70 -0.71 -2.86 -3.31
N ALA A 71 0.41 -2.93 -2.61
CA ALA A 71 0.63 -2.28 -1.33
C ALA A 71 2.03 -1.71 -1.27
N ASP A 72 2.23 -0.77 -0.37
CA ASP A 72 3.51 -0.13 -0.12
C ASP A 72 3.68 0.08 1.39
N ASP A 73 4.91 -0.06 1.86
CA ASP A 73 5.32 0.37 3.19
C ASP A 73 6.62 1.14 3.10
N SER A 74 6.69 2.27 3.79
CA SER A 74 7.83 3.16 3.69
C SER A 74 8.15 3.82 5.02
N GLY A 75 9.41 4.17 5.20
CA GLY A 75 9.92 4.81 6.40
C GLY A 75 11.30 5.41 6.15
N ILE A 76 11.92 5.85 7.24
CA ILE A 76 13.26 6.41 7.29
C ILE A 76 14.14 5.43 8.06
N GLU A 77 15.24 5.03 7.44
CA GLU A 77 16.30 4.27 8.09
C GLU A 77 17.53 5.15 8.22
N VAL A 78 18.10 5.19 9.42
CA VAL A 78 19.31 5.98 9.71
C VAL A 78 20.43 5.04 10.14
N ASP A 79 21.50 4.99 9.35
CA ASP A 79 22.66 4.12 9.61
C ASP A 79 23.23 4.30 11.02
N ALA A 80 23.40 5.56 11.45
CA ALA A 80 23.92 5.91 12.77
C ALA A 80 23.00 5.46 13.93
N LEU A 81 21.73 5.19 13.66
CA LEU A 81 20.77 4.69 14.64
C LEU A 81 20.52 3.17 14.52
N GLY A 82 21.26 2.49 13.65
CA GLY A 82 21.07 1.08 13.34
C GLY A 82 19.77 0.83 12.58
N GLY A 83 19.45 1.67 11.60
CA GLY A 83 18.25 1.55 10.77
C GLY A 83 16.97 2.11 11.39
N ARG A 84 17.01 2.59 12.65
CA ARG A 84 15.84 3.23 13.28
C ARG A 84 15.57 4.62 12.69
N PRO A 85 14.29 5.07 12.63
CA PRO A 85 13.09 4.42 13.16
C PRO A 85 12.54 3.24 12.35
N GLY A 86 12.95 3.07 11.08
CA GLY A 86 12.55 1.92 10.25
C GLY A 86 11.02 1.84 10.08
N VAL A 87 10.45 0.65 10.26
CA VAL A 87 8.99 0.41 10.19
C VAL A 87 8.17 1.26 11.18
N HIS A 88 8.79 1.85 12.20
CA HIS A 88 8.11 2.71 13.18
C HIS A 88 8.10 4.19 12.80
N SER A 89 8.57 4.56 11.60
CA SER A 89 8.74 5.96 11.16
C SER A 89 7.51 6.85 11.36
N LYS A 90 6.30 6.32 11.16
CA LYS A 90 5.04 7.08 11.32
C LYS A 90 4.70 7.39 12.79
N ARG A 91 5.29 6.66 13.73
CA ARG A 91 4.95 6.66 15.17
C ARG A 91 6.14 7.03 16.06
N PHE A 92 7.25 7.46 15.46
CA PHE A 92 8.49 7.81 16.15
C PHE A 92 8.47 9.26 16.65
#